data_AF-A0A4Q4S0T0-F1
#
_entry.id   AF-A0A4Q4S0T0-F1
#
_cell.length_a   1.000
_cell.length_b   1.000
_cell.length_c   1.000
_cell.angle_alpha   90.00
_cell.angle_beta   90.00
_cell.angle_gamma   90.00
#
_symmetry.space_group_name_H-M   'P 1'
#
loop_
_entity.id
_entity.type
_entity.pdbx_description
1 polymer ?
#
loop_
_entity_poly.entity_id
_entity_poly.type
_entity_poly.pdbx_seq_one_letter_code
_entity_poly.pdbx_strand_id
1 'polypeptide(L)'
;MLLNRLAHRMFSTSRIGIRLASTILGKSGREYVQREVLAERKDPPSSIFKAESHGQSFVFKRVSETFYDDSLRLAADFPESRRLRMHVDSNDEEKLLIYPYYQNTLLKLLQEDPEVSDAARKKILRQTAEAIQELHSKDWIHIDIKPDNILPNWTCDEEGTKTITDVALGDFDIAWK
;
A
#
# COMPACT_ATOMS: atom_id res chain seq x y z
N MET A 1 30.24 -59.58 0.08
CA MET A 1 30.08 -59.27 1.52
C MET A 1 29.49 -57.87 1.62
N LEU A 2 28.19 -57.74 1.91
CA LEU A 2 27.66 -57.40 3.25
C LEU A 2 28.17 -56.00 3.69
N LEU A 3 27.39 -54.95 3.93
CA LEU A 3 26.10 -54.87 4.62
C LEU A 3 25.44 -53.47 4.46
N ASN A 4 24.10 -53.49 4.58
CA ASN A 4 23.16 -52.39 4.76
C ASN A 4 23.52 -51.35 5.85
N ARG A 5 23.11 -50.09 5.65
CA ARG A 5 22.58 -49.18 6.69
C ARG A 5 21.51 -48.27 6.05
N LEU A 6 20.24 -48.64 6.15
CA LEU A 6 19.24 -48.22 7.16
C LEU A 6 18.91 -46.72 7.17
N ALA A 7 17.65 -46.49 6.80
CA ALA A 7 16.84 -45.28 6.79
C ALA A 7 16.90 -44.44 8.07
N HIS A 8 16.78 -43.11 7.89
CA HIS A 8 15.90 -42.26 8.69
C HIS A 8 15.25 -41.22 7.78
N ARG A 9 14.04 -41.53 7.28
CA ARG A 9 13.08 -40.53 6.81
C ARG A 9 12.61 -39.77 8.05
N MET A 10 13.18 -38.60 8.29
CA MET A 10 12.57 -37.65 9.21
C MET A 10 11.32 -37.10 8.54
N PHE A 11 10.16 -37.55 9.00
CA PHE A 11 8.90 -36.86 8.79
C PHE A 11 9.04 -35.48 9.43
N SER A 12 9.26 -34.44 8.62
CA SER A 12 9.08 -33.07 9.06
C SER A 12 7.59 -32.86 9.25
N THR A 13 7.14 -32.94 10.50
CA THR A 13 5.80 -32.53 10.89
C THR A 13 5.72 -31.02 10.66
N SER A 14 4.90 -30.62 9.69
CA SER A 14 4.53 -29.23 9.49
C SER A 14 3.82 -28.72 10.74
N ARG A 15 4.57 -28.04 11.61
CA ARG A 15 3.97 -27.20 12.65
C ARG A 15 3.21 -26.10 11.93
N ILE A 16 1.89 -26.21 11.92
CA ILE A 16 0.98 -25.10 11.59
C ILE A 16 1.24 -24.04 12.67
N GLY A 17 2.19 -23.16 12.41
CA GLY A 17 2.40 -21.97 13.20
C GLY A 17 1.21 -21.06 12.97
N ILE A 18 0.34 -20.94 13.97
CA ILE A 18 -0.59 -19.80 14.05
C ILE A 18 0.33 -18.57 14.10
N ARG A 19 0.49 -17.85 12.99
CA ARG A 19 1.13 -16.54 13.00
C ARG A 19 0.27 -15.66 13.89
N LEU A 20 0.75 -15.38 15.11
CA LEU A 20 0.20 -14.33 15.95
C LEU A 20 0.20 -13.05 15.11
N ALA A 21 -0.98 -12.45 14.95
CA ALA A 21 -1.08 -11.16 14.32
C ALA A 21 -0.37 -10.14 15.21
N SER A 22 0.66 -9.46 14.69
CA SER A 22 1.34 -8.41 15.41
C SER A 22 0.45 -7.17 15.46
N THR A 23 0.16 -6.69 16.67
CA THR A 23 -0.51 -5.40 16.86
C THR A 23 0.55 -4.30 16.92
N ILE A 24 0.32 -3.21 16.18
CA ILE A 24 1.17 -2.03 16.16
C ILE A 24 0.36 -0.84 16.67
N LEU A 25 0.95 -0.06 17.56
CA LEU A 25 0.39 1.19 18.06
C LEU A 25 0.89 2.35 17.21
N GLY A 26 -0.02 3.08 16.56
CA GLY A 26 0.32 4.30 15.85
C GLY A 26 0.48 5.49 16.79
N LYS A 27 1.11 6.57 16.31
CA LYS A 27 1.26 7.84 17.04
C LYS A 27 -0.07 8.43 17.49
N SER A 28 -1.14 8.18 16.73
CA SER A 28 -2.48 8.62 17.13
C SER A 28 -3.03 7.91 18.38
N GLY A 29 -2.34 6.87 18.87
CA GLY A 29 -2.82 5.96 19.90
C GLY A 29 -3.76 4.88 19.35
N ARG A 30 -4.01 4.85 18.04
CA ARG A 30 -4.80 3.80 17.41
C ARG A 30 -4.00 2.50 17.32
N GLU A 31 -4.66 1.40 17.69
CA GLU A 31 -4.12 0.06 17.51
C GLU A 31 -4.49 -0.51 16.16
N TYR A 32 -3.52 -1.13 15.50
CA TYR A 32 -3.66 -1.73 14.19
C TYR A 32 -3.15 -3.16 14.21
N VAL A 33 -3.95 -4.08 13.69
CA VAL A 33 -3.59 -5.49 13.65
C VAL A 33 -3.03 -5.82 12.28
N GLN A 34 -1.75 -6.19 12.23
CA GLN A 34 -1.10 -6.63 10.99
C GLN A 34 -1.70 -7.94 10.49
N ARG A 35 -1.91 -8.03 9.18
CA ARG A 35 -2.46 -9.19 8.48
C ARG A 35 -1.47 -9.74 7.45
N GLU A 36 -1.95 -10.01 6.24
CA GLU A 36 -1.17 -10.58 5.15
C GLU A 36 -0.07 -9.62 4.63
N VAL A 37 0.99 -10.23 4.10
CA VAL A 37 2.02 -9.51 3.34
C VAL A 37 1.44 -9.21 1.95
N LEU A 38 1.44 -7.94 1.56
CA LEU A 38 1.03 -7.50 0.23
C LEU A 38 2.21 -7.47 -0.73
N ALA A 39 3.39 -7.05 -0.25
CA ALA A 39 4.63 -7.08 -1.01
C ALA A 39 5.84 -7.10 -0.08
N GLU A 40 6.92 -7.76 -0.50
CA GLU A 40 8.19 -7.78 0.20
C GLU A 40 9.32 -7.55 -0.80
N ARG A 41 10.15 -6.52 -0.56
CA ARG A 41 11.36 -6.23 -1.33
C ARG A 41 12.57 -6.38 -0.42
N LYS A 42 13.63 -6.98 -0.95
CA LYS A 42 14.87 -7.23 -0.21
C LYS A 42 15.87 -6.07 -0.30
N ASP A 43 15.77 -5.22 -1.32
CA ASP A 43 16.75 -4.15 -1.56
C ASP A 43 16.13 -2.94 -2.30
N PRO A 44 15.97 -1.77 -1.64
CA PRO A 44 16.07 -1.60 -0.19
C PRO A 44 14.98 -2.42 0.52
N PRO A 45 15.20 -2.83 1.79
CA PRO A 45 14.19 -3.55 2.56
C PRO A 45 12.92 -2.71 2.70
N SER A 46 11.87 -3.11 2.00
CA SER A 46 10.54 -2.51 2.15
C SER A 46 9.54 -3.63 2.23
N SER A 47 8.74 -3.62 3.28
CA SER A 47 7.67 -4.61 3.46
C SER A 47 6.34 -3.88 3.57
N ILE A 48 5.40 -4.33 2.75
CA ILE A 48 4.06 -3.80 2.66
C ILE A 48 3.12 -4.87 3.21
N PHE A 49 2.35 -4.53 4.23
CA PHE A 49 1.37 -5.42 4.83
C PHE A 49 -0.01 -4.79 4.78
N LYS A 50 -1.04 -5.63 4.72
CA LYS A 50 -2.38 -5.20 5.08
C LYS A 50 -2.48 -5.13 6.60
N ALA A 51 -3.23 -4.16 7.08
CA ALA A 51 -3.56 -4.03 8.49
C ALA A 51 -5.05 -3.75 8.66
N GLU A 52 -5.59 -4.00 9.85
CA GLU A 52 -6.97 -3.73 10.20
C GLU A 52 -7.06 -2.96 11.51
N SER A 53 -7.97 -1.99 11.57
CA SER A 53 -8.31 -1.29 12.82
C SER A 53 -9.78 -0.88 12.76
N HIS A 54 -10.55 -1.20 13.81
CA HIS A 54 -11.98 -0.89 13.91
C HIS A 54 -12.80 -1.29 12.66
N GLY A 55 -12.51 -2.45 12.07
CA GLY A 55 -13.20 -2.95 10.87
C GLY A 55 -12.80 -2.26 9.56
N GLN A 56 -11.84 -1.33 9.59
CA GLN A 56 -11.28 -0.68 8.39
C GLN A 56 -9.94 -1.28 8.02
N SER A 57 -9.67 -1.38 6.72
CA SER A 57 -8.38 -1.83 6.19
C SER A 57 -7.40 -0.68 6.00
N PHE A 58 -6.12 -0.95 6.26
CA PHE A 58 -4.99 -0.04 6.11
C PHE A 58 -3.83 -0.76 5.42
N VAL A 59 -2.82 0.02 5.03
CA VAL A 59 -1.55 -0.49 4.53
C VAL A 59 -0.42 -0.03 5.44
N PHE A 60 0.37 -0.98 5.90
CA PHE A 60 1.63 -0.77 6.57
C PHE A 60 2.75 -0.74 5.56
N LYS A 61 3.59 0.29 5.61
CA LYS A 61 4.81 0.38 4.82
C LYS A 61 5.98 0.64 5.76
N ARG A 62 6.85 -0.36 5.94
CA ARG A 62 8.14 -0.17 6.62
C ARG A 62 9.12 0.44 5.63
N VAL A 63 9.81 1.49 6.07
CA VAL A 63 10.72 2.28 5.24
C VAL A 63 12.03 2.55 5.98
N SER A 64 13.05 3.03 5.26
CA SER A 64 14.26 3.55 5.88
C SER A 64 13.97 4.84 6.66
N GLU A 65 14.87 5.22 7.57
CA GLU A 65 14.73 6.47 8.32
C GLU A 65 14.64 7.70 7.41
N THR A 66 15.44 7.76 6.34
CA THR A 66 15.38 8.85 5.36
C THR A 66 14.02 8.98 4.70
N PHE A 67 13.46 7.87 4.20
CA PHE A 67 12.12 7.88 3.59
C PHE A 67 11.01 8.15 4.60
N TYR A 68 11.19 7.74 5.85
CA TYR A 68 10.25 8.05 6.92
C TYR A 68 10.16 9.56 7.13
N ASP A 69 11.30 10.22 7.33
CA ASP A 69 11.36 11.66 7.60
C ASP A 69 10.87 12.48 6.40
N ASP A 70 11.23 12.10 5.18
CA ASP A 70 10.77 12.79 3.96
C ASP A 70 9.26 12.61 3.75
N SER A 71 8.71 11.43 4.06
CA SER A 71 7.26 11.19 4.05
C SER A 71 6.54 12.07 5.09
N LEU A 72 7.08 12.22 6.30
CA LEU A 72 6.51 13.12 7.32
C LEU A 72 6.52 14.58 6.85
N ARG A 73 7.61 15.05 6.22
CA ARG A 73 7.70 16.41 5.66
C ARG A 73 6.69 16.65 4.55
N LEU A 74 6.57 15.68 3.63
CA LEU A 74 5.57 15.72 2.57
C LEU A 74 4.16 15.82 3.16
N ALA A 75 3.80 14.94 4.12
CA ALA A 75 2.47 14.95 4.71
C ALA A 75 2.15 16.26 5.46
N ALA A 76 3.15 16.91 6.06
CA ALA A 76 2.97 18.21 6.72
C ALA A 76 2.59 19.34 5.75
N ASP A 77 3.00 19.27 4.48
CA ASP A 77 2.60 20.22 3.44
C ASP A 77 1.17 19.97 2.91
N PHE A 78 0.61 18.78 3.15
CA PHE A 78 -0.66 18.31 2.59
C PHE A 78 -1.61 17.65 3.62
N PRO A 79 -1.89 18.29 4.78
CA PRO A 79 -2.66 17.67 5.86
C PRO A 79 -4.13 17.37 5.51
N GLU A 80 -4.69 18.04 4.51
CA GLU A 80 -6.10 17.92 4.11
C GLU A 80 -6.28 17.28 2.72
N SER A 81 -5.20 16.77 2.12
CA SER A 81 -5.28 16.23 0.76
C SER A 81 -6.19 15.02 0.71
N ARG A 82 -7.09 15.03 -0.26
CA ARG A 82 -7.94 13.87 -0.61
C ARG A 82 -7.49 13.17 -1.89
N ARG A 83 -6.56 13.77 -2.63
CA ARG A 83 -6.07 13.27 -3.93
C ARG A 83 -4.67 12.67 -3.86
N LEU A 84 -3.91 13.01 -2.82
CA LEU A 84 -2.62 12.41 -2.52
C LEU A 84 -2.83 11.39 -1.41
N ARG A 85 -2.30 10.17 -1.60
CA ARG A 85 -2.36 9.12 -0.59
C ARG A 85 -1.29 9.36 0.47
N MET A 86 -1.61 10.22 1.42
CA MET A 86 -0.81 10.46 2.61
C MET A 86 -1.02 9.34 3.65
N HIS A 87 -0.02 9.13 4.49
CA HIS A 87 -0.19 8.28 5.65
C HIS A 87 -1.12 8.98 6.66
N VAL A 88 -2.00 8.22 7.29
CA VAL A 88 -2.98 8.72 8.29
C VAL A 88 -2.47 8.55 9.71
N ASP A 89 -1.43 7.74 9.89
CA ASP A 89 -0.75 7.51 11.15
C ASP A 89 0.67 6.97 10.86
N SER A 90 1.49 6.88 11.90
CA SER A 90 2.85 6.37 11.78
C SER A 90 3.34 5.77 13.10
N ASN A 91 4.45 5.04 13.08
CA ASN A 91 5.15 4.56 14.26
C ASN A 91 6.65 4.85 14.10
N ASP A 92 7.20 5.63 15.05
CA ASP A 92 8.59 6.09 15.00
C ASP A 92 9.61 4.99 15.33
N GLU A 93 9.24 4.05 16.21
CA GLU A 93 10.13 2.99 16.68
C GLU A 93 10.45 2.01 15.55
N GLU A 94 9.44 1.66 14.76
CA GLU A 94 9.55 0.72 13.64
C GLU A 94 9.77 1.40 12.27
N LYS A 95 9.83 2.73 12.21
CA LYS A 95 9.83 3.53 10.96
C LYS A 95 8.72 3.05 10.01
N LEU A 96 7.51 2.99 10.55
CA LEU A 96 6.33 2.47 9.86
C LEU A 96 5.36 3.60 9.50
N LEU A 97 4.93 3.63 8.25
CA LEU A 97 3.91 4.54 7.76
C LEU A 97 2.60 3.78 7.52
N ILE A 98 1.48 4.35 7.95
CA ILE A 98 0.16 3.71 7.91
C ILE A 98 -0.73 4.48 6.94
N TYR A 99 -1.08 3.86 5.83
CA TYR A 99 -1.84 4.48 4.74
C TYR A 99 -3.28 3.96 4.70
N PRO A 100 -4.24 4.76 4.20
CA PRO A 100 -5.56 4.25 3.85
C PRO A 100 -5.42 3.13 2.80
N TYR A 101 -6.22 2.08 2.90
CA TYR A 101 -6.23 0.98 1.95
C TYR A 101 -7.02 1.34 0.69
N TYR A 102 -6.50 0.95 -0.47
CA TYR A 102 -7.18 1.03 -1.76
C TYR A 102 -7.29 -0.37 -2.34
N GLN A 103 -8.39 -0.65 -3.04
CA GLN A 103 -8.70 -2.00 -3.52
C GLN A 103 -7.69 -2.47 -4.58
N ASN A 104 -7.29 -1.58 -5.49
CA ASN A 104 -6.38 -1.88 -6.59
C ASN A 104 -5.43 -0.71 -6.89
N THR A 105 -4.31 -1.02 -7.54
CA THR A 105 -3.58 -0.05 -8.36
C THR A 105 -4.27 0.07 -9.72
N LEU A 106 -4.03 1.16 -10.46
CA LEU A 106 -4.52 1.30 -11.83
C LEU A 106 -3.97 0.17 -12.71
N LEU A 107 -2.70 -0.22 -12.54
CA LEU A 107 -2.14 -1.36 -13.26
C LEU A 107 -2.97 -2.63 -13.03
N LYS A 108 -3.23 -2.97 -11.77
CA LYS A 108 -3.99 -4.17 -11.41
C LYS A 108 -5.44 -4.10 -11.90
N LEU A 109 -6.07 -2.93 -11.81
CA LEU A 109 -7.41 -2.71 -12.34
C LEU A 109 -7.48 -3.01 -13.85
N LEU A 110 -6.53 -2.49 -14.63
CA LEU A 110 -6.49 -2.69 -16.08
C LEU A 110 -6.13 -4.13 -16.48
N GLN A 111 -5.37 -4.84 -15.66
CA GLN A 111 -5.07 -6.26 -15.87
C GLN A 111 -6.28 -7.15 -15.58
N GLU A 112 -7.06 -6.84 -14.54
CA GLU A 112 -8.25 -7.60 -14.15
C GLU A 112 -9.48 -7.27 -15.01
N ASP A 113 -9.52 -6.07 -15.57
CA ASP A 113 -10.62 -5.58 -16.40
C ASP A 113 -10.08 -4.73 -17.56
N PRO A 114 -9.72 -5.35 -18.69
CA PRO A 114 -9.23 -4.62 -19.86
C PRO A 114 -10.28 -3.65 -20.46
N GLU A 115 -11.56 -3.86 -20.16
CA GLU A 115 -12.70 -3.14 -20.72
C GLU A 115 -13.22 -2.03 -19.79
N VAL A 116 -12.37 -1.50 -18.89
CA VAL A 116 -12.70 -0.31 -18.09
C VAL A 116 -13.26 0.78 -19.02
N SER A 117 -14.47 1.25 -18.71
CA SER A 117 -15.18 2.22 -19.55
C SER A 117 -14.40 3.52 -19.79
N ASP A 118 -14.64 4.16 -20.94
CA ASP A 118 -14.05 5.46 -21.26
C ASP A 118 -14.35 6.53 -20.21
N ALA A 119 -15.54 6.49 -19.62
CA ALA A 119 -15.92 7.40 -18.54
C ALA A 119 -15.04 7.21 -17.29
N ALA A 120 -14.81 5.95 -16.91
CA ALA A 120 -13.90 5.60 -15.81
C ALA A 120 -12.47 6.04 -16.10
N ARG A 121 -11.94 5.75 -17.31
CA ARG A 121 -10.59 6.18 -17.74
C ARG A 121 -10.42 7.69 -17.67
N LYS A 122 -11.40 8.45 -18.19
CA LYS A 122 -11.39 9.92 -18.13
C LYS A 122 -11.43 10.44 -16.70
N LYS A 123 -12.24 9.84 -15.82
CA LYS A 123 -12.29 10.21 -14.40
C LYS A 123 -10.95 9.99 -13.72
N ILE A 124 -10.31 8.84 -13.96
CA ILE A 124 -8.98 8.51 -13.42
C ILE A 124 -7.95 9.53 -13.88
N LEU A 125 -7.83 9.75 -15.20
CA LEU A 125 -6.88 10.72 -15.75
C LEU A 125 -7.07 12.13 -15.17
N ARG A 126 -8.33 12.58 -15.07
CA ARG A 126 -8.65 13.90 -14.50
C ARG A 126 -8.22 13.99 -13.03
N GLN A 127 -8.61 13.02 -12.20
CA GLN A 127 -8.27 13.07 -10.77
C GLN A 127 -6.76 12.90 -10.52
N THR A 128 -6.07 12.09 -11.32
CA THR A 128 -4.61 12.02 -11.28
C THR A 128 -3.98 13.37 -11.67
N ALA A 129 -4.47 14.04 -12.72
CA ALA A 129 -3.97 15.36 -13.10
C ALA A 129 -4.22 16.43 -12.02
N GLU A 130 -5.37 16.39 -11.35
CA GLU A 130 -5.66 17.25 -10.19
C GLU A 130 -4.72 16.96 -9.02
N ALA A 131 -4.40 15.69 -8.74
CA ALA A 131 -3.44 15.32 -7.71
C ALA A 131 -2.02 15.86 -8.01
N ILE A 132 -1.59 15.75 -9.27
CA ILE A 132 -0.31 16.29 -9.73
C ILE A 132 -0.28 17.81 -9.59
N GLN A 133 -1.36 18.50 -10.00
CA GLN A 133 -1.48 19.95 -9.83
C GLN A 133 -1.40 20.35 -8.36
N GLU A 134 -2.07 19.62 -7.48
CA GLU A 134 -2.04 19.87 -6.04
C GLU A 134 -0.62 19.69 -5.48
N LEU A 135 0.08 18.62 -5.84
CA LEU A 135 1.46 18.37 -5.45
C LEU A 135 2.39 19.51 -5.90
N HIS A 136 2.28 19.91 -7.17
CA HIS A 136 3.09 20.97 -7.76
C HIS A 136 2.79 22.35 -7.16
N SER A 137 1.61 22.57 -6.57
CA SER A 137 1.27 23.85 -5.91
C SER A 137 2.10 24.15 -4.66
N LYS A 138 2.83 23.14 -4.16
CA LYS A 138 3.77 23.23 -3.03
C LYS A 138 5.19 22.91 -3.44
N ASP A 139 5.51 23.05 -4.73
CA ASP A 139 6.84 22.83 -5.33
C ASP A 139 7.35 21.38 -5.24
N TRP A 140 6.48 20.41 -4.93
CA TRP A 140 6.84 18.99 -4.95
C TRP A 140 6.71 18.39 -6.34
N ILE A 141 7.63 17.51 -6.70
CA ILE A 141 7.65 16.71 -7.94
C ILE A 141 7.65 15.23 -7.55
N HIS A 142 6.71 14.44 -8.07
CA HIS A 142 6.59 13.02 -7.70
C HIS A 142 7.71 12.12 -8.26
N ILE A 143 8.21 12.44 -9.46
CA ILE A 143 9.26 11.72 -10.24
C ILE A 143 9.04 10.23 -10.58
N ASP A 144 7.95 9.60 -10.12
CA ASP A 144 7.62 8.18 -10.36
C ASP A 144 6.13 7.97 -10.68
N ILE A 145 5.56 8.81 -11.55
CA ILE A 145 4.16 8.69 -11.95
C ILE A 145 4.02 7.51 -12.91
N LYS A 146 3.33 6.45 -12.46
CA LYS A 146 3.05 5.24 -13.23
C LYS A 146 1.75 4.57 -12.75
N PRO A 147 1.17 3.62 -13.52
CA PRO A 147 -0.09 2.96 -13.14
C PRO A 147 -0.06 2.24 -11.78
N ASP A 148 1.10 1.78 -11.31
CA ASP A 148 1.24 1.18 -9.97
C ASP A 148 0.99 2.17 -8.82
N ASN A 149 1.26 3.44 -9.07
CA ASN A 149 1.23 4.52 -8.09
C ASN A 149 -0.08 5.31 -8.14
N ILE A 150 -0.99 4.96 -9.07
CA ILE A 150 -2.35 5.51 -9.15
C ILE A 150 -3.30 4.50 -8.54
N LEU A 151 -4.13 4.94 -7.59
CA LEU A 151 -4.91 4.07 -6.72
C LEU A 151 -6.39 4.42 -6.83
N PRO A 152 -7.13 3.79 -7.76
CA PRO A 152 -8.57 3.95 -7.86
C PRO A 152 -9.29 3.07 -6.82
N ASN A 153 -10.32 3.64 -6.18
CA ASN A 153 -11.38 2.87 -5.57
C ASN A 153 -12.59 2.81 -6.49
N TRP A 154 -13.35 1.73 -6.39
CA TRP A 154 -14.52 1.49 -7.23
C TRP A 154 -15.59 0.68 -6.52
N THR A 155 -16.81 0.81 -7.02
CA THR A 155 -17.95 -0.05 -6.69
C THR A 155 -18.35 -0.86 -7.91
N CYS A 156 -18.99 -2.01 -7.68
CA CYS A 156 -19.51 -2.87 -8.72
C CYS A 156 -21.03 -2.92 -8.58
N ASP A 157 -21.77 -2.76 -9.67
CA ASP A 157 -23.19 -3.07 -9.68
C ASP A 157 -23.45 -4.58 -9.91
N GLU A 158 -24.73 -4.97 -9.89
CA GLU A 158 -25.16 -6.35 -10.09
C GLU A 158 -24.79 -6.92 -11.47
N GLU A 159 -24.57 -6.04 -12.46
CA GLU A 159 -24.20 -6.39 -13.83
C GLU A 159 -22.67 -6.54 -13.99
N GLY A 160 -21.91 -6.26 -12.93
CA GLY A 160 -20.44 -6.34 -12.96
C GLY A 160 -19.76 -5.05 -13.41
N THR A 161 -20.51 -3.96 -13.63
CA THR A 161 -19.95 -2.71 -14.12
C THR A 161 -19.25 -1.96 -13.00
N LYS A 162 -17.95 -1.70 -13.19
CA LYS A 162 -17.14 -0.93 -12.23
C LYS A 162 -17.37 0.56 -12.40
N THR A 163 -17.77 1.21 -11.31
CA THR A 163 -17.83 2.68 -11.21
C THR A 163 -16.73 3.18 -10.30
N ILE A 164 -15.83 4.01 -10.83
CA ILE A 164 -14.75 4.64 -10.05
C ILE A 164 -15.36 5.60 -9.05
N THR A 165 -15.12 5.40 -7.76
CA THR A 165 -15.62 6.27 -6.69
C THR A 165 -14.62 7.39 -6.42
N ASP A 166 -13.35 7.04 -6.27
CA ASP A 166 -12.26 7.96 -5.94
C ASP A 166 -10.92 7.49 -6.54
N VAL A 167 -9.95 8.40 -6.68
CA VAL A 167 -8.61 8.11 -7.19
C VAL A 167 -7.58 8.94 -6.42
N ALA A 168 -6.57 8.26 -5.88
CA ALA A 168 -5.43 8.91 -5.26
C ALA A 168 -4.11 8.60 -6.00
N LEU A 169 -3.22 9.58 -6.04
CA LEU A 169 -1.82 9.38 -6.40
C LEU A 169 -1.04 9.03 -5.12
N GLY A 170 -0.20 8.00 -5.15
CA GLY A 170 0.56 7.54 -3.99
C GLY A 170 1.99 7.13 -4.35
N ASP A 171 2.72 6.68 -3.33
CA ASP A 171 4.12 6.27 -3.41
C ASP A 171 5.09 7.42 -3.74
N PHE A 172 5.36 8.24 -2.73
CA PHE A 172 6.19 9.44 -2.82
C PHE A 172 7.62 9.24 -2.31
N ASP A 173 8.12 8.00 -2.24
CA ASP A 173 9.41 7.68 -1.61
C ASP A 173 10.59 8.47 -2.18
N ILE A 174 10.52 8.78 -3.46
CA ILE A 174 11.56 9.54 -4.16
C ILE A 174 11.08 10.92 -4.59
N ALA A 175 9.93 11.38 -4.11
CA ALA A 175 9.43 12.72 -4.42
C ALA A 175 10.44 13.78 -3.98
N TRP A 176 10.52 14.86 -4.76
CA TRP A 176 11.55 15.88 -4.60
C TRP A 176 10.91 17.26 -4.49
N LYS A 177 11.49 18.11 -3.64
CA LYS A 177 11.16 19.51 -3.48
C LYS A 177 12.43 20.34 -3.54
#